data_AF-K7QH74-F1
#
_entry.id   AF-K7QH74-F1
#
_cell.length_a   1.000
_cell.length_b   1.000
_cell.length_c   1.000
_cell.angle_alpha   90.00
_cell.angle_beta   90.00
_cell.angle_gamma   90.00
#
_symmetry.space_group_name_H-M   'P 1'
#
loop_
_entity.id
_entity.type
_entity.pdbx_description
1 polymer ?
#
loop_
_entity_poly.entity_id
_entity_poly.type
_entity_poly.pdbx_seq_one_letter_code
_entity_poly.pdbx_strand_id
1 'polypeptide(L)' 'MIFFFLSLLMLLFKWGRFIFVLISLEFLMMSIFVKFFGFFSGMMFFYFMCHSVVSSILGIVVMVSGMKFYGSDQSIFL' A
#
# COMPACT_ATOMS: atom_id res chain seq x y z
N MET A 1 5.78 12.88 -10.08
CA MET A 1 4.91 12.11 -11.01
C MET A 1 5.49 10.75 -11.36
N ILE A 2 6.80 10.65 -11.67
CA ILE A 2 7.50 9.37 -11.91
C ILE A 2 7.23 8.34 -10.80
N PHE A 3 7.33 8.72 -9.52
CA PHE A 3 7.10 7.79 -8.39
C PHE A 3 5.68 7.24 -8.30
N PHE A 4 4.67 8.04 -8.66
CA PHE A 4 3.29 7.59 -8.72
C PHE A 4 3.06 6.60 -9.87
N PHE A 5 3.67 6.88 -11.02
CA PHE A 5 3.61 5.97 -12.17
C PHE A 5 4.34 4.66 -11.90
N LEU A 6 5.51 4.71 -11.24
CA LEU A 6 6.30 3.54 -10.87
C LEU A 6 5.59 2.67 -9.82
N SER A 7 4.92 3.29 -8.84
CA SER A 7 4.13 2.57 -7.83
C SER A 7 2.91 1.89 -8.45
N LEU A 8 2.21 2.55 -9.38
CA LEU A 8 1.13 1.90 -10.15
C LEU A 8 1.64 0.74 -11.00
N LEU A 9 2.81 0.89 -11.63
CA LEU A 9 3.44 -0.17 -12.42
C LEU A 9 3.78 -1.39 -11.56
N MET A 10 4.37 -1.16 -10.38
CA MET A 10 4.68 -2.21 -9.39
C MET A 10 3.43 -2.95 -8.91
N LEU A 11 2.31 -2.24 -8.76
CA LEU A 11 1.03 -2.81 -8.34
C LEU A 11 0.43 -3.71 -9.44
N LEU A 12 0.54 -3.30 -10.70
CA LEU A 12 0.00 -4.04 -11.86
C LEU A 12 0.88 -5.23 -12.29
N PHE A 13 2.20 -5.13 -12.19
CA PHE A 13 3.12 -6.19 -12.65
C PHE A 13 3.29 -7.36 -11.67
N LYS A 14 2.58 -7.34 -10.53
CA LYS A 14 2.35 -8.43 -9.57
C LYS A 14 3.43 -9.53 -9.56
N TRP A 15 4.52 -9.28 -8.83
CA TRP A 15 5.57 -10.27 -8.61
C TRP A 15 5.22 -11.13 -7.39
N GLY A 16 4.79 -12.38 -7.61
CA GLY A 16 4.80 -13.53 -6.70
C GLY A 16 4.26 -13.36 -5.27
N ARG A 17 4.83 -12.45 -4.47
CA ARG A 17 4.60 -12.26 -3.04
C ARG A 17 3.67 -11.07 -2.77
N PHE A 18 2.73 -11.25 -1.85
CA PHE A 18 1.77 -10.21 -1.46
C PHE A 18 2.44 -8.96 -0.86
N ILE A 19 3.62 -9.13 -0.27
CA ILE A 19 4.46 -8.05 0.30
C ILE A 19 4.74 -6.94 -0.73
N PHE A 20 4.97 -7.26 -1.99
CA PHE A 20 5.24 -6.23 -3.01
C PHE A 20 4.03 -5.34 -3.29
N VAL A 21 2.82 -5.91 -3.22
CA VAL A 21 1.57 -5.15 -3.36
C VAL A 21 1.44 -4.16 -2.20
N LEU A 22 1.69 -4.63 -0.97
CA LEU A 22 1.67 -3.78 0.24
C LEU A 22 2.68 -2.63 0.15
N ILE A 23 3.92 -2.91 -0.26
CA ILE A 23 4.94 -1.87 -0.48
C ILE A 23 4.50 -0.85 -1.54
N SER A 24 3.91 -1.31 -2.65
CA SER A 24 3.47 -0.40 -3.72
C SER A 24 2.36 0.55 -3.27
N LEU A 25 1.45 0.08 -2.41
CA LEU A 25 0.39 0.88 -1.79
C LEU A 25 0.95 1.98 -0.87
N GLU A 26 1.97 1.67 -0.06
CA GLU A 26 2.64 2.66 0.80
C GLU A 26 3.32 3.76 -0.04
N PHE A 27 4.06 3.38 -1.09
CA PHE A 27 4.68 4.35 -1.99
C PHE A 27 3.66 5.20 -2.75
N LEU A 28 2.49 4.66 -3.06
CA LEU A 28 1.39 5.39 -3.67
C LEU A 28 0.82 6.43 -2.70
N MET A 29 0.57 6.05 -1.44
CA MET A 29 0.10 6.97 -0.40
C MET A 29 1.07 8.13 -0.18
N MET A 30 2.37 7.84 -0.11
CA MET A 30 3.41 8.87 0.02
C MET A 30 3.48 9.79 -1.21
N SER A 31 3.30 9.25 -2.42
CA SER A 31 3.31 10.04 -3.65
C SER A 31 2.12 10.99 -3.75
N ILE A 32 0.94 10.56 -3.29
CA ILE A 32 -0.27 11.38 -3.19
C ILE A 32 -0.08 12.47 -2.14
N PHE A 33 0.45 12.10 -0.98
CA PHE A 33 0.73 13.02 0.12
C PHE A 33 1.63 14.19 -0.31
N VAL A 34 2.76 13.90 -0.95
CA VAL A 34 3.69 14.95 -1.43
C VAL A 34 3.02 15.88 -2.44
N LYS A 35 2.08 15.37 -3.25
CA LYS A 35 1.39 16.17 -4.26
C LYS A 35 0.32 17.09 -3.67
N PHE A 36 -0.36 16.65 -2.61
CA PHE A 36 -1.48 17.41 -2.03
C PHE A 36 -1.15 18.13 -0.72
N PHE A 37 0.07 18.00 -0.19
CA PHE A 37 0.51 18.67 1.04
C PHE A 37 0.23 20.19 1.03
N GLY A 38 0.40 20.84 -0.12
CA GLY A 38 0.16 22.29 -0.26
C GLY A 38 -1.31 22.69 -0.41
N PHE A 39 -2.23 21.74 -0.58
CA PHE A 39 -3.66 21.99 -0.79
C PHE A 39 -4.52 21.57 0.42
N PHE A 40 -4.06 20.61 1.22
CA PHE A 40 -4.82 20.13 2.37
C PHE A 40 -4.73 21.07 3.58
N SER A 41 -5.87 21.28 4.23
CA SER A 41 -5.93 21.84 5.59
C SER A 41 -5.26 20.90 6.60
N GLY A 42 -4.66 21.46 7.66
CA GLY A 42 -3.93 20.70 8.67
C GLY A 42 -4.73 19.55 9.34
N MET A 43 -6.06 19.68 9.45
CA MET A 43 -6.90 18.58 9.98
C MET A 43 -7.00 17.40 9.01
N MET A 44 -7.11 17.66 7.70
CA MET A 44 -7.17 16.61 6.68
C MET A 44 -5.84 15.86 6.57
N PHE A 45 -4.73 16.56 6.79
CA PHE A 45 -3.40 15.97 6.84
C PHE A 45 -3.27 14.95 7.98
N PHE A 46 -3.74 15.29 9.18
CA PHE A 46 -3.72 14.38 10.32
C PHE A 46 -4.58 13.14 10.08
N TYR A 47 -5.79 13.32 9.54
CA TYR A 47 -6.66 12.20 9.18
C TYR A 47 -5.98 11.27 8.16
N PHE A 48 -5.33 11.83 7.14
CA PHE A 48 -4.66 11.04 6.11
C PHE A 48 -3.48 10.22 6.66
N MET A 49 -2.70 10.79 7.58
CA MET A 49 -1.63 10.05 8.28
C MET A 49 -2.18 8.94 9.17
N CYS A 50 -3.26 9.17 9.91
CA CYS A 50 -3.88 8.10 10.70
C CYS A 50 -4.41 6.99 9.80
N HIS A 51 -5.05 7.35 8.68
CA HIS A 51 -5.56 6.40 7.71
C HIS A 51 -4.44 5.55 7.09
N SER A 52 -3.28 6.12 6.76
CA SER A 52 -2.15 5.35 6.22
C SER A 52 -1.60 4.32 7.21
N VAL A 53 -1.55 4.66 8.50
CA VAL A 53 -1.14 3.70 9.55
C VAL A 53 -2.16 2.57 9.68
N VAL A 54 -3.47 2.89 9.69
CA VAL A 54 -4.51 1.85 9.79
C VAL A 54 -4.48 0.93 8.56
N SER A 55 -4.32 1.48 7.36
CA SER A 55 -4.26 0.67 6.14
C SER A 55 -3.06 -0.28 6.10
N SER A 56 -1.89 0.14 6.60
CA SER A 56 -0.69 -0.71 6.63
C SER A 56 -0.85 -1.89 7.60
N ILE A 57 -1.41 -1.64 8.79
CA ILE A 57 -1.68 -2.69 9.79
C ILE A 57 -2.70 -3.69 9.23
N LEU A 58 -3.80 -3.20 8.66
CA LEU A 58 -4.81 -4.06 8.03
C LEU A 58 -4.22 -4.90 6.89
N GLY A 59 -3.36 -4.31 6.07
CA GLY A 59 -2.68 -5.01 4.98
C GLY A 59 -1.82 -6.19 5.46
N ILE A 60 -1.08 -6.01 6.56
CA ILE A 60 -0.29 -7.09 7.18
C ILE A 60 -1.20 -8.15 7.80
N VAL A 61 -2.30 -7.75 8.46
CA VAL A 61 -3.28 -8.72 9.01
C VAL A 61 -3.86 -9.61 7.91
N VAL A 62 -4.23 -9.02 6.77
CA VAL A 62 -4.72 -9.78 5.60
C VAL A 62 -3.65 -10.75 5.11
N MET A 63 -2.39 -10.31 4.99
CA MET A 63 -1.29 -11.18 4.59
C MET A 63 -1.09 -12.37 5.53
N VAL A 64 -1.07 -12.13 6.84
CA VAL A 64 -0.91 -13.18 7.86
C VAL A 64 -2.11 -14.13 7.87
N SER A 65 -3.32 -13.61 7.69
CA SER A 65 -4.52 -14.45 7.56
C SER A 65 -4.44 -15.33 6.31
N GLY A 66 -3.99 -14.78 5.17
CA GLY A 66 -3.79 -15.53 3.93
C GLY A 66 -2.79 -16.67 4.11
N MET A 67 -1.63 -16.40 4.73
CA MET A 67 -0.64 -17.45 5.01
C MET A 67 -1.17 -18.55 5.94
N LYS A 68 -2.02 -18.20 6.92
CA LYS A 68 -2.63 -19.20 7.83
C LYS A 68 -3.57 -20.17 7.11
N PHE A 69 -4.32 -19.71 6.10
CA PHE A 69 -5.27 -20.56 5.38
C PHE A 69 -4.64 -21.30 4.19
N TYR A 70 -3.71 -20.66 3.49
CA TYR A 70 -3.17 -21.15 2.22
C TYR A 70 -1.75 -21.72 2.33
N GLY A 71 -1.09 -21.60 3.49
CA GLY A 71 0.22 -22.19 3.78
C GLY A 71 1.40 -21.58 3.01
N SER A 72 1.16 -20.70 2.05
CA SER A 72 2.20 -20.00 1.29
C SER A 72 1.90 -18.51 1.14
N ASP A 73 2.98 -17.74 1.03
CA ASP A 73 3.01 -16.28 0.88
C ASP A 73 2.80 -15.84 -0.60
N GLN A 74 2.44 -16.80 -1.45
CA GLN A 74 2.22 -16.62 -2.88
C GLN A 74 0.87 -15.93 -3.09
N SER A 75 0.90 -14.75 -3.71
CA SER A 75 -0.28 -13.96 -4.08
C SER A 75 -1.10 -14.56 -5.24
N ILE A 76 -0.62 -15.68 -5.80
CA ILE A 76 -1.21 -16.44 -6.88
C ILE A 76 -1.12 -17.91 -6.43
N PHE A 77 -2.27 -18.52 -6.18
CA PHE A 77 -2.37 -19.97 -6.05
C PHE A 77 -2.26 -20.52 -7.47
N LEU A 78 -1.04 -20.85 -7.92
CA LEU A 78 -0.80 -21.62 -9.13
C LEU A 78 0.15 -22.75 -8.80
#